data_AF-A0A7J8CMM0-F1
#
_entry.id   AF-A0A7J8CMM0-F1
#
_cell.length_a   1.000
_cell.length_b   1.000
_cell.length_c   1.000
_cell.angle_alpha   90.00
_cell.angle_beta   90.00
_cell.angle_gamma   90.00
#
_symmetry.space_group_name_H-M   'P 1'
#
loop_
_entity.id
_entity.type
_entity.pdbx_description
1 polymer ?
#
loop_
_entity_poly.entity_id
_entity_poly.type
_entity_poly.pdbx_seq_one_letter_code
_entity_poly.pdbx_strand_id
1 'polypeptide(L)'
;MLLRPLRSWGLQTLRRRQGPGSPASGLGTRGSQRRTWPRDKENEKENKLVVCVEGNIASGKTTCLEFFANTRDIEVLPEPVPKWRNVRGHNPLGLMYLDACRWGLTLQTYVQLTMLDQHTRPQWEDA
;
A
#
# COMPACT_ATOMS: atom_id res chain seq x y z
N MET A 1 -32.14 -23.24 10.01
CA MET A 1 -31.14 -23.96 10.82
C MET A 1 -29.95 -24.20 9.91
N LEU A 2 -28.70 -23.79 10.13
CA LEU A 2 -27.99 -23.26 11.28
C LEU A 2 -26.78 -22.53 10.69
N LEU A 3 -26.53 -21.31 11.17
CA LEU A 3 -25.24 -20.65 11.05
C LEU A 3 -24.17 -21.53 11.71
N ARG A 4 -22.95 -21.58 11.14
CA ARG A 4 -21.75 -21.82 11.92
C ARG A 4 -20.54 -21.03 11.41
N PRO A 5 -19.63 -20.62 12.31
CA PRO A 5 -19.02 -19.29 12.30
C PRO A 5 -17.48 -19.30 12.26
N LEU A 6 -16.96 -18.07 12.25
CA LEU A 6 -15.58 -17.61 12.28
C LEU A 6 -14.63 -18.43 13.18
N ARG A 7 -13.41 -18.66 12.67
CA ARG A 7 -12.27 -19.14 13.46
C ARG A 7 -11.53 -17.94 14.06
N SER A 8 -11.56 -17.91 15.39
CA SER A 8 -10.81 -17.05 16.31
C SER A 8 -9.29 -17.18 16.12
N TRP A 9 -8.58 -16.06 16.13
CA TRP A 9 -7.12 -16.00 16.31
C TRP A 9 -6.80 -15.81 17.79
N GLY A 10 -6.08 -16.77 18.36
CA GLY A 10 -5.57 -16.71 19.72
C GLY A 10 -4.32 -15.85 19.82
N LEU A 11 -4.36 -14.85 20.71
CA LEU A 11 -3.16 -14.20 21.25
C LEU A 11 -2.52 -15.14 22.26
N GLN A 12 -1.25 -15.50 22.06
CA GLN A 12 -0.44 -16.10 23.11
C GLN A 12 0.90 -15.39 23.23
N THR A 13 0.97 -14.57 24.27
CA THR A 13 2.17 -13.90 24.76
C THR A 13 3.00 -14.93 25.53
N LEU A 14 4.21 -15.23 25.05
CA LEU A 14 5.14 -16.07 25.80
C LEU A 14 6.06 -15.20 26.65
N ARG A 15 5.62 -14.94 27.89
CA ARG A 15 6.46 -14.46 28.98
C ARG A 15 7.13 -15.68 29.62
N ARG A 16 8.46 -15.82 29.55
CA ARG A 16 9.22 -16.80 30.35
C ARG A 16 10.09 -16.07 31.37
N ARG A 17 10.06 -16.58 32.61
CA ARG A 17 10.43 -15.93 33.88
C ARG A 17 11.73 -16.57 34.43
N GLN A 18 12.70 -15.71 34.81
CA GLN A 18 13.74 -15.77 35.89
C GLN A 18 14.75 -16.95 35.91
N GLY A 19 16.02 -16.84 36.31
CA GLY A 19 16.95 -15.89 36.98
C GLY A 19 18.23 -16.73 37.35
N PRO A 20 19.11 -16.42 38.33
CA PRO A 20 19.86 -15.20 38.70
C PRO A 20 21.41 -15.40 38.65
N GLY A 21 22.22 -14.34 38.86
CA GLY A 21 23.63 -14.45 39.31
C GLY A 21 24.66 -13.56 38.58
N SER A 22 25.25 -12.60 39.32
CA SER A 22 26.53 -11.90 39.00
C SER A 22 27.61 -12.41 39.99
N PRO A 23 28.89 -11.96 39.97
CA PRO A 23 29.71 -11.22 38.99
C PRO A 23 31.06 -11.92 38.68
N ALA A 24 31.83 -11.50 37.67
CA ALA A 24 33.30 -11.47 37.72
C ALA A 24 33.95 -10.86 36.46
N SER A 25 34.98 -10.08 36.72
CA SER A 25 35.90 -9.37 35.84
C SER A 25 36.62 -10.27 34.82
N GLY A 26 36.91 -9.72 33.64
CA GLY A 26 37.77 -10.38 32.65
C GLY A 26 38.12 -9.45 31.49
N LEU A 27 39.27 -8.79 31.62
CA LEU A 27 39.98 -8.04 30.58
C LEU A 27 40.24 -8.93 29.36
N GLY A 28 39.90 -8.44 28.17
CA GLY A 28 40.11 -9.15 26.90
C GLY A 28 40.02 -8.22 25.71
N THR A 29 41.07 -7.44 25.49
CA THR A 29 41.33 -6.69 24.27
C THR A 29 41.32 -7.63 23.06
N ARG A 30 40.32 -7.49 22.18
CA ARG A 30 40.42 -7.95 20.80
C ARG A 30 39.75 -6.93 19.90
N GLY A 31 40.59 -6.09 19.29
CA GLY A 31 40.20 -5.17 18.24
C GLY A 31 39.54 -5.95 17.10
N SER A 32 38.22 -5.93 17.07
CA SER A 32 37.45 -6.27 15.89
C SER A 32 37.33 -4.99 15.08
N GLN A 33 38.11 -4.90 14.00
CA GLN A 33 37.89 -3.92 12.96
C GLN A 33 36.42 -4.00 12.54
N ARG A 34 35.61 -3.05 13.00
CA ARG A 34 34.31 -2.79 12.42
C ARG A 34 34.59 -2.39 10.98
N ARG A 35 34.35 -3.30 10.04
CA ARG A 35 34.12 -2.93 8.65
C ARG A 35 32.88 -2.05 8.65
N THR A 36 33.07 -0.75 8.73
CA THR A 36 32.02 0.20 8.42
C THR A 36 31.82 0.13 6.92
N TRP A 37 30.76 -0.53 6.50
CA TRP A 37 30.25 -0.40 5.14
C TRP A 37 30.16 1.08 4.81
N PRO A 38 30.58 1.53 3.61
CA PRO A 38 30.32 2.88 3.17
C PRO A 38 28.82 3.09 3.30
N ARG A 39 28.42 4.07 4.12
CA ARG A 39 27.03 4.50 4.15
C ARG A 39 26.82 5.15 2.80
N ASP A 40 26.20 4.41 1.88
CA ASP A 40 25.70 4.99 0.65
C ASP A 40 24.95 6.26 1.08
N LYS A 41 25.37 7.40 0.53
CA LYS A 41 24.65 8.65 0.74
C LYS A 41 23.28 8.42 0.13
N GLU A 42 22.35 7.93 0.95
CA GLU A 42 20.93 7.89 0.64
C GLU A 42 20.61 9.31 0.20
N ASN A 43 20.34 9.44 -1.09
CA ASN A 43 19.78 10.64 -1.66
C ASN A 43 18.57 10.97 -0.78
N GLU A 44 18.65 12.06 -0.01
CA GLU A 44 17.53 12.57 0.81
C GLU A 44 16.48 13.11 -0.17
N LYS A 45 15.93 12.23 -1.00
CA LYS A 45 14.67 12.45 -1.69
C LYS A 45 13.66 12.50 -0.57
N GLU A 46 13.08 13.67 -0.39
CA GLU A 46 11.92 13.87 0.45
C GLU A 46 10.89 12.78 0.08
N ASN A 47 10.72 11.81 0.98
CA ASN A 47 9.88 10.66 0.72
C ASN A 47 8.42 11.12 0.78
N LYS A 48 7.83 11.40 -0.39
CA LYS A 48 6.42 11.76 -0.52
C LYS A 48 5.55 10.68 0.12
N LEU A 49 4.68 11.08 1.04
CA LEU A 49 3.78 10.16 1.73
C LEU A 49 2.62 9.80 0.80
N VAL A 50 2.42 8.49 0.56
CA VAL A 50 1.32 7.97 -0.24
C VAL A 50 0.26 7.37 0.68
N VAL A 51 -0.97 7.85 0.56
CA VAL A 51 -2.13 7.34 1.31
C VAL A 51 -3.13 6.72 0.33
N CYS A 52 -3.42 5.43 0.49
CA CYS A 52 -4.43 4.73 -0.29
C CYS A 52 -5.78 4.75 0.45
N VAL A 53 -6.83 5.23 -0.20
CA VAL A 53 -8.19 5.24 0.34
C VAL A 53 -8.97 4.06 -0.22
N GLU A 54 -9.18 3.03 0.60
CA GLU A 54 -9.94 1.84 0.22
C GLU A 54 -11.35 1.82 0.82
N GLY A 55 -12.25 1.10 0.14
CA GLY A 55 -13.64 0.99 0.55
C GLY A 55 -14.50 0.35 -0.54
N ASN A 56 -15.68 -0.13 -0.16
CA ASN A 56 -16.60 -0.80 -1.09
C ASN A 56 -17.08 0.16 -2.21
N ILE A 57 -17.69 -0.39 -3.25
CA ILE A 57 -18.38 0.41 -4.27
C ILE A 57 -19.47 1.24 -3.59
N ALA A 58 -19.57 2.51 -3.99
CA ALA A 58 -20.50 3.50 -3.43
C ALA A 58 -20.31 3.85 -1.93
N SER A 59 -19.13 3.56 -1.35
CA SER A 59 -18.82 3.94 0.04
C SER A 59 -18.42 5.42 0.24
N GLY A 60 -18.46 6.25 -0.81
CA GLY A 60 -18.09 7.67 -0.74
C GLY A 60 -16.60 8.00 -0.91
N LYS A 61 -15.79 7.09 -1.47
CA LYS A 61 -14.35 7.32 -1.70
C LYS A 61 -14.06 8.60 -2.50
N THR A 62 -14.75 8.78 -3.63
CA THR A 62 -14.57 9.97 -4.49
C THR A 62 -14.95 11.25 -3.74
N THR A 63 -16.05 11.22 -2.98
CA THR A 63 -16.47 12.36 -2.14
C THR A 63 -15.45 12.68 -1.05
N CYS A 64 -14.81 11.67 -0.46
CA CYS A 64 -13.71 11.87 0.50
C CYS A 64 -12.50 12.52 -0.17
N LEU A 65 -12.13 12.07 -1.38
CA LEU A 65 -11.01 12.64 -2.13
C LEU A 65 -11.27 14.09 -2.59
N GLU A 66 -12.50 14.41 -2.98
CA GLU A 66 -12.92 15.77 -3.36
C GLU A 66 -12.74 16.79 -2.22
N PHE A 67 -12.91 16.36 -0.96
CA PHE A 67 -12.66 17.22 0.21
C PHE A 67 -11.21 17.72 0.28
N PHE A 68 -10.23 16.91 -0.16
CA PHE A 68 -8.81 17.25 -0.16
C PHE A 68 -8.32 17.89 -1.47
N ALA A 69 -9.15 17.94 -2.51
CA ALA A 69 -8.75 18.37 -3.84
C ALA A 69 -8.25 19.84 -3.91
N ASN A 70 -8.60 20.67 -2.92
CA ASN A 70 -8.17 22.07 -2.84
C ASN A 70 -7.08 22.32 -1.78
N THR A 71 -6.49 21.25 -1.21
CA THR A 71 -5.37 21.38 -0.28
C THR A 71 -4.06 21.52 -1.07
N ARG A 72 -3.27 22.55 -0.75
CA ARG A 72 -2.09 22.95 -1.56
C ARG A 72 -1.02 21.88 -1.68
N ASP A 73 -0.87 21.06 -0.64
CA ASP A 73 0.26 20.11 -0.53
C ASP A 73 -0.16 18.65 -0.81
N ILE A 74 -1.41 18.44 -1.29
CA ILE A 74 -1.96 17.11 -1.50
C ILE A 74 -2.35 16.96 -2.98
N GLU A 75 -1.70 16.01 -3.65
CA GLU A 75 -2.14 15.55 -4.97
C GLU A 75 -3.21 14.46 -4.81
N VAL A 76 -4.39 14.72 -5.35
CA VAL A 76 -5.51 13.77 -5.34
C VAL A 76 -5.57 12.99 -6.65
N LEU A 77 -5.45 11.66 -6.56
CA LEU A 77 -5.51 10.74 -7.70
C LEU A 77 -6.74 9.82 -7.55
N PRO A 78 -7.90 10.16 -8.17
CA PRO A 78 -9.06 9.29 -8.15
C PRO A 78 -8.89 8.09 -9.08
N GLU A 79 -9.63 7.01 -8.82
CA GLU A 79 -9.73 5.86 -9.71
C GLU A 79 -10.08 6.31 -11.14
N PRO A 80 -9.37 5.85 -12.17
CA PRO A 80 -9.58 6.28 -13.56
C PRO A 80 -10.79 5.57 -14.21
N VAL A 81 -11.93 5.54 -13.53
CA VAL A 81 -13.19 4.96 -14.00
C VAL A 81 -13.58 5.42 -15.43
N PRO A 82 -13.38 6.69 -15.83
CA PRO A 82 -13.62 7.11 -17.22
C PRO A 82 -12.80 6.32 -18.25
N LYS A 83 -11.53 5.98 -17.95
CA LYS A 83 -10.68 5.15 -18.82
C LYS A 83 -11.30 3.76 -18.98
N TRP A 84 -11.95 3.21 -17.94
CA TRP A 84 -12.58 1.88 -17.95
C TRP A 84 -13.94 1.84 -18.66
N ARG A 85 -14.58 3.00 -18.81
CA ARG A 85 -15.87 3.15 -19.49
C ARG A 85 -15.76 3.46 -20.98
N ASN A 86 -14.59 3.91 -21.43
CA ASN A 86 -14.34 4.23 -22.84
C ASN A 86 -12.90 3.88 -23.25
N VAL A 87 -12.76 2.74 -23.90
CA VAL A 87 -11.53 2.33 -24.59
C VAL A 87 -11.85 2.26 -26.08
N ARG A 88 -11.48 3.32 -26.81
CA ARG A 88 -11.72 3.44 -28.27
C ARG A 88 -13.20 3.18 -28.65
N GLY A 89 -14.15 3.71 -27.86
CA GLY A 89 -15.58 3.55 -28.08
C GLY A 89 -16.21 2.33 -27.40
N HIS A 90 -15.42 1.44 -26.79
CA HIS A 90 -15.93 0.31 -26.03
C HIS A 90 -16.01 0.62 -24.53
N ASN A 91 -16.97 0.01 -23.83
CA ASN A 91 -17.12 0.12 -22.37
C ASN A 91 -16.74 -1.21 -21.68
N PRO A 92 -15.45 -1.49 -21.43
CA PRO A 92 -15.00 -2.70 -20.73
C PRO A 92 -15.68 -2.93 -19.38
N LEU A 93 -15.91 -1.86 -18.60
CA LEU A 93 -16.62 -1.97 -17.33
C LEU A 93 -18.03 -2.51 -17.52
N GLY A 94 -18.75 -2.00 -18.53
CA GLY A 94 -20.06 -2.51 -18.92
C GLY A 94 -20.02 -3.96 -19.41
N LEU A 95 -19.02 -4.30 -20.24
CA LEU A 95 -18.85 -5.67 -20.74
C LEU A 95 -18.61 -6.68 -19.61
N MET A 96 -17.88 -6.30 -18.56
CA MET A 96 -17.71 -7.13 -17.36
C MET A 96 -19.02 -7.36 -16.60
N TYR A 97 -19.88 -6.33 -16.49
CA TYR A 97 -21.18 -6.50 -15.84
C TYR A 97 -22.13 -7.39 -16.66
N LEU A 98 -21.97 -7.42 -17.98
CA LEU A 98 -22.76 -8.26 -18.88
C LEU A 98 -22.30 -9.73 -18.88
N ASP A 99 -20.99 -9.97 -19.00
CA ASP A 99 -20.39 -11.32 -18.99
C ASP A 99 -19.04 -11.30 -18.27
N ALA A 100 -19.08 -11.52 -16.96
CA ALA A 100 -17.89 -11.52 -16.12
C ALA A 100 -16.94 -12.69 -16.44
N CYS A 101 -17.45 -13.83 -16.90
CA CYS A 101 -16.62 -14.98 -17.27
C CYS A 101 -15.73 -14.65 -18.47
N ARG A 102 -16.26 -13.91 -19.45
CA ARG A 102 -15.52 -13.49 -20.64
C ARG A 102 -14.65 -12.27 -20.39
N TRP A 103 -15.17 -11.26 -19.69
CA TRP A 103 -14.57 -9.93 -19.62
C TRP A 103 -13.91 -9.59 -18.28
N GLY A 104 -14.07 -10.44 -17.25
CA GLY A 104 -13.52 -10.20 -15.92
C GLY A 104 -12.01 -10.03 -15.91
N LEU A 105 -11.27 -10.97 -16.51
CA LEU A 105 -9.81 -10.88 -16.61
C LEU A 105 -9.37 -9.65 -17.43
N THR A 106 -10.02 -9.42 -18.57
CA THR A 106 -9.73 -8.29 -19.45
C THR A 106 -9.86 -6.95 -18.73
N LEU A 107 -10.96 -6.74 -18.01
CA LEU A 107 -11.16 -5.52 -17.23
C LEU A 107 -10.15 -5.43 -16.09
N GLN A 108 -9.94 -6.51 -15.32
CA GLN A 108 -9.04 -6.49 -14.16
C GLN A 108 -7.58 -6.18 -14.55
N THR A 109 -7.07 -6.77 -15.64
CA THR A 109 -5.72 -6.44 -16.14
C THR A 109 -5.63 -4.98 -16.58
N TYR A 110 -6.68 -4.43 -17.20
CA TYR A 110 -6.69 -3.02 -17.60
C TYR A 110 -6.78 -2.07 -16.39
N VAL A 111 -7.57 -2.41 -15.38
CA VAL A 111 -7.61 -1.69 -14.10
C VAL A 111 -6.22 -1.63 -13.49
N GLN A 112 -5.54 -2.78 -13.35
CA GLN A 112 -4.18 -2.85 -12.82
C GLN A 112 -3.19 -1.97 -13.59
N LEU A 113 -3.24 -2.01 -14.94
CA LEU A 113 -2.39 -1.16 -15.78
C LEU A 113 -2.64 0.32 -15.53
N THR A 114 -3.91 0.75 -15.51
CA THR A 114 -4.26 2.16 -15.32
C THR A 114 -3.99 2.69 -13.91
N MET A 115 -4.07 1.83 -12.89
CA MET A 115 -3.67 2.17 -11.53
C MET A 115 -2.16 2.27 -11.42
N LEU A 116 -1.41 1.35 -12.04
CA LEU A 116 0.05 1.40 -12.08
C LEU A 116 0.55 2.69 -12.73
N ASP A 117 -0.05 3.10 -13.85
CA ASP A 117 0.22 4.38 -14.54
C ASP A 117 0.03 5.59 -13.61
N GLN A 118 -0.96 5.56 -12.73
CA GLN A 118 -1.15 6.60 -11.72
C GLN A 118 -0.08 6.56 -10.61
N HIS A 119 0.27 5.36 -10.13
CA HIS A 119 1.25 5.19 -9.05
C HIS A 119 2.69 5.50 -9.48
N THR A 120 3.03 5.38 -10.77
CA THR A 120 4.36 5.71 -11.31
C THR A 120 4.44 7.12 -11.88
N ARG A 121 3.34 7.87 -11.90
CA ARG A 121 3.31 9.24 -12.39
C ARG A 121 4.24 10.11 -11.55
N PRO A 122 5.07 10.97 -12.16
CA PRO A 122 5.84 11.96 -11.41
C PRO A 122 4.85 12.90 -10.69
N GLN A 123 4.91 12.85 -9.36
CA GLN A 123 4.18 13.78 -8.51
C GLN A 123 4.82 15.16 -8.65
N TRP A 124 4.01 16.21 -8.59
CA TRP A 124 4.47 17.60 -8.72
C TRP A 124 5.78 17.84 -7.92
N GLU A 125 6.81 18.32 -8.58
CA GLU A 125 7.98 18.89 -7.91
C GLU A 125 7.66 20.37 -7.71
N ASP A 126 7.76 20.86 -6.46
CA ASP A 126 7.75 22.28 -6.17
C ASP A 126 8.71 23.00 -7.14
N ALA A 127 8.18 23.97 -7.90
CA ALA A 127 8.98 24.91 -8.68
C ALA A 127 9.42 26.08 -7.80
#